data_AF-A0A6L5FUH9-F1
#
_entry.id   AF-A0A6L5FUH9-F1
#
_cell.length_a   1.000
_cell.length_b   1.000
_cell.length_c   1.000
_cell.angle_alpha   90.00
_cell.angle_beta   90.00
_cell.angle_gamma   90.00
#
_symmetry.space_group_name_H-M   'P 1'
#
loop_
_entity.id
_entity.type
_entity.pdbx_description
1 polymer ?
#
loop_
_entity_poly.entity_id
_entity_poly.type
_entity_poly.pdbx_seq_one_letter_code
_entity_poly.pdbx_strand_id
1 'polypeptide(L)'
;MTFTAGAQCTSNFVFYNGSNDVFIGQAAHCAGTGGATETDGCDAGSLPLGTPVEVDGASQPGTLVYSSWLTMQANGETDANTCQYNDFALVRLAAGDYNKVNPSIPAWGGPVSVGATTALGDQVYSYGNSSLRLGLSQLSPKTGYSLGAAAGGWTHDVYTVTPGIPGDSGSAFLSSTGAALGTLSTVAILPFPASNGVGDLGRELSYMLSHGGPSVQLALGTEPFVGGLGGLLP
;
A
#
# COMPACT_ATOMS: atom_id res chain seq x y z
N MET A 1 8.49 -0.69 8.29
CA MET A 1 8.77 -1.24 6.94
C MET A 1 8.42 -2.70 6.91
N THR A 2 8.35 -3.25 5.70
CA THR A 2 8.43 -4.68 5.42
C THR A 2 9.73 -4.98 4.67
N PHE A 3 10.33 -6.14 4.94
CA PHE A 3 11.43 -6.68 4.15
C PHE A 3 11.12 -8.10 3.71
N THR A 4 11.20 -8.34 2.41
CA THR A 4 10.90 -9.64 1.80
C THR A 4 12.06 -10.04 0.91
N ALA A 5 12.82 -11.06 1.31
CA ALA A 5 13.97 -11.58 0.57
C ALA A 5 14.98 -10.50 0.07
N GLY A 6 15.21 -9.45 0.87
CA GLY A 6 16.14 -8.36 0.56
C GLY A 6 15.50 -7.15 -0.13
N ALA A 7 14.25 -7.26 -0.60
CA ALA A 7 13.46 -6.10 -0.98
C ALA A 7 12.96 -5.36 0.27
N GLN A 8 12.91 -4.03 0.21
CA GLN A 8 12.39 -3.19 1.27
C GLN A 8 11.17 -2.42 0.78
N CYS A 9 10.14 -2.32 1.61
CA CYS A 9 8.93 -1.57 1.31
C CYS A 9 8.36 -0.91 2.56
N THR A 10 7.52 0.09 2.35
CA THR A 10 6.72 0.69 3.40
C THR A 10 5.41 -0.11 3.51
N SER A 11 5.07 -0.53 4.72
CA SER A 11 3.76 -1.13 5.00
C SER A 11 2.64 -0.10 4.86
N ASN A 12 1.46 -0.50 4.38
CA ASN A 12 0.30 0.38 4.27
C ASN A 12 -0.62 0.32 5.51
N PHE A 13 -1.75 -0.36 5.37
CA PHE A 13 -2.86 -0.38 6.29
C PHE A 13 -2.86 -1.66 7.11
N VAL A 14 -3.57 -1.62 8.23
CA VAL A 14 -3.80 -2.77 9.08
C VAL A 14 -5.15 -3.38 8.73
N PHE A 15 -5.21 -4.70 8.67
CA PHE A 15 -6.44 -5.45 8.43
C PHE A 15 -6.63 -6.51 9.51
N TYR A 16 -7.87 -6.95 9.70
CA TYR A 16 -8.20 -8.05 10.58
C TYR A 16 -9.28 -8.96 9.98
N ASN A 17 -9.42 -10.18 10.49
CA ASN A 17 -10.48 -11.09 10.10
C ASN A 17 -11.39 -11.45 11.29
N GLY A 18 -12.42 -12.27 11.04
CA GLY A 18 -13.35 -12.73 12.09
C GLY A 18 -12.73 -13.59 13.19
N SER A 19 -11.51 -14.10 12.99
CA SER A 19 -10.72 -14.84 13.98
C SER A 19 -9.78 -13.94 14.79
N ASN A 20 -9.83 -12.62 14.57
CA ASN A 20 -8.93 -11.62 15.15
C ASN A 20 -7.45 -11.81 14.77
N ASP A 21 -7.17 -12.44 13.63
CA ASP A 21 -5.83 -12.37 13.05
C ASP A 21 -5.57 -10.94 12.58
N VAL A 22 -4.36 -10.44 12.82
CA VAL A 22 -3.93 -9.11 12.35
C VAL A 22 -3.00 -9.26 11.15
N PHE A 23 -3.27 -8.44 10.14
CA PHE A 23 -2.50 -8.37 8.92
C PHE A 23 -2.01 -6.95 8.70
N ILE A 24 -0.87 -6.83 8.05
CA ILE A 24 -0.37 -5.57 7.53
C ILE A 24 -0.22 -5.70 6.01
N GLY A 25 -0.70 -4.70 5.27
CA GLY A 25 -0.56 -4.72 3.83
C GLY A 25 0.79 -4.17 3.36
N GLN A 26 1.20 -4.60 2.17
CA GLN A 26 2.34 -4.07 1.40
C GLN A 26 1.99 -4.10 -0.09
N ALA A 27 2.84 -3.53 -0.94
CA ALA A 27 2.69 -3.74 -2.39
C ALA A 27 3.08 -5.19 -2.77
N ALA A 28 2.43 -5.79 -3.75
CA ALA A 28 2.70 -7.16 -4.17
C ALA A 28 4.10 -7.32 -4.77
N HIS A 29 4.56 -6.33 -5.53
CA HIS A 29 5.91 -6.31 -6.12
C HIS A 29 7.03 -6.31 -5.07
N CYS A 30 6.74 -6.00 -3.80
CA CYS A 30 7.70 -6.13 -2.70
C CYS A 30 8.13 -7.59 -2.48
N ALA A 31 7.34 -8.55 -2.95
CA ALA A 31 7.67 -9.97 -3.00
C ALA A 31 8.05 -10.42 -4.43
N GLY A 32 8.24 -9.49 -5.37
CA GLY A 32 8.62 -9.78 -6.75
C GLY A 32 10.01 -10.39 -6.86
N THR A 33 10.20 -11.25 -7.85
CA THR A 33 11.51 -11.86 -8.19
C THR A 33 12.10 -11.31 -9.49
N GLY A 34 11.36 -10.43 -10.17
CA GLY A 34 11.74 -9.77 -11.41
C GLY A 34 12.64 -8.54 -11.22
N GLY A 35 13.01 -7.93 -12.33
CA GLY A 35 13.69 -6.63 -12.34
C GLY A 35 12.78 -5.49 -11.86
N ALA A 36 13.38 -4.35 -11.46
CA ALA A 36 12.64 -3.19 -10.94
C ALA A 36 11.65 -2.54 -11.93
N THR A 37 11.72 -2.90 -13.21
CA THR A 37 10.81 -2.43 -14.26
C THR A 37 9.71 -3.43 -14.60
N GLU A 38 9.72 -4.61 -13.99
CA GLU A 38 8.66 -5.62 -14.16
C GLU A 38 7.50 -5.27 -13.23
N THR A 39 6.51 -4.56 -13.77
CA THR A 39 5.36 -4.05 -13.01
C THR A 39 4.04 -4.74 -13.35
N ASP A 40 4.03 -5.58 -14.39
CA ASP A 40 2.84 -6.32 -14.78
C ASP A 40 2.72 -7.58 -13.90
N GLY A 41 1.73 -7.60 -13.01
CA GLY A 41 1.55 -8.69 -12.05
C GLY A 41 1.05 -10.00 -12.65
N CYS A 42 0.58 -9.99 -13.91
CA CYS A 42 0.19 -11.20 -14.62
C CYS A 42 1.40 -11.95 -15.20
N ASP A 43 2.48 -11.24 -15.50
CA ASP A 43 3.70 -11.82 -16.11
C ASP A 43 4.90 -11.87 -15.14
N ALA A 44 5.03 -10.88 -14.25
CA ALA A 44 6.18 -10.73 -13.37
C ALA A 44 6.26 -11.85 -12.32
N GLY A 45 7.48 -12.33 -12.06
CA GLY A 45 7.69 -13.36 -11.04
C GLY A 45 7.44 -12.84 -9.62
N SER A 46 6.90 -13.70 -8.75
CA SER A 46 6.66 -13.43 -7.33
C SER A 46 7.12 -14.61 -6.47
N LEU A 47 7.61 -14.30 -5.26
CA LEU A 47 7.83 -15.29 -4.21
C LEU A 47 6.49 -15.94 -3.83
N PRO A 48 6.49 -17.22 -3.41
CA PRO A 48 5.26 -17.93 -3.08
C PRO A 48 4.62 -17.42 -1.77
N LEU A 49 3.34 -17.72 -1.59
CA LEU A 49 2.69 -17.59 -0.28
C LEU A 49 3.43 -18.46 0.76
N GLY A 50 3.40 -18.03 2.03
CA GLY A 50 4.18 -18.64 3.11
C GLY A 50 5.58 -18.05 3.27
N THR A 51 6.02 -17.20 2.34
CA THR A 51 7.28 -16.46 2.46
C THR A 51 7.33 -15.64 3.76
N PRO A 52 8.38 -15.76 4.58
CA PRO A 52 8.59 -14.90 5.73
C PRO A 52 8.82 -13.44 5.30
N VAL A 53 8.18 -12.51 6.00
CA VAL A 53 8.34 -11.07 5.80
C VAL A 53 8.75 -10.43 7.11
N GLU A 54 9.93 -9.83 7.16
CA GLU A 54 10.34 -9.07 8.33
C GLU A 54 9.53 -7.77 8.41
N VAL A 55 9.08 -7.41 9.60
CA VAL A 55 8.27 -6.21 9.83
C VAL A 55 8.92 -5.42 10.96
N ASP A 56 9.24 -4.15 10.71
CA ASP A 56 9.84 -3.29 11.74
C ASP A 56 8.95 -3.23 12.99
N GLY A 57 9.57 -3.43 14.16
CA GLY A 57 8.87 -3.44 15.45
C GLY A 57 8.26 -4.79 15.83
N ALA A 58 8.09 -5.72 14.89
CA ALA A 58 7.68 -7.09 15.20
C ALA A 58 8.82 -7.87 15.89
N SER A 59 8.47 -8.83 16.74
CA SER A 59 9.43 -9.72 17.41
C SER A 59 9.93 -10.86 16.52
N GLN A 60 9.19 -11.17 15.46
CA GLN A 60 9.48 -12.23 14.51
C GLN A 60 8.87 -11.89 13.14
N PRO A 61 9.32 -12.54 12.05
CA PRO A 61 8.72 -12.33 10.73
C PRO A 61 7.22 -12.66 10.72
N GLY A 62 6.46 -11.84 9.99
CA GLY A 62 5.13 -12.21 9.54
C GLY A 62 5.19 -13.19 8.37
N THR A 63 4.02 -13.56 7.83
CA THR A 63 3.89 -14.50 6.72
C THR A 63 3.12 -13.87 5.57
N LEU A 64 3.66 -13.89 4.36
CA LEU A 64 2.93 -13.50 3.15
C LEU A 64 1.77 -14.49 2.92
N VAL A 65 0.54 -14.02 3.09
CA VAL A 65 -0.68 -14.85 2.99
C VAL A 65 -1.56 -14.51 1.80
N TYR A 66 -1.30 -13.38 1.15
CA TYR A 66 -1.96 -12.98 -0.09
C TYR A 66 -1.01 -12.15 -0.95
N SER A 67 -1.10 -12.32 -2.26
CA SER A 67 -0.43 -11.51 -3.28
C SER A 67 -1.35 -11.44 -4.50
N SER A 68 -1.71 -10.23 -4.93
CA SER A 68 -2.53 -10.01 -6.11
C SER A 68 -1.90 -10.61 -7.36
N TRP A 69 -0.56 -10.54 -7.50
CA TRP A 69 0.17 -11.09 -8.64
C TRP A 69 0.02 -12.61 -8.72
N LEU A 70 0.25 -13.31 -7.60
CA LEU A 70 0.04 -14.77 -7.56
C LEU A 70 -1.43 -15.14 -7.83
N THR A 71 -2.37 -14.35 -7.31
CA THR A 71 -3.80 -14.59 -7.56
C THR A 71 -4.17 -14.36 -9.02
N MET A 72 -3.71 -13.28 -9.64
CA MET A 72 -3.92 -13.00 -11.07
C MET A 72 -3.37 -14.11 -11.95
N GLN A 73 -2.13 -14.54 -11.69
CA GLN A 73 -1.47 -15.64 -12.40
C GLN A 73 -2.23 -16.96 -12.24
N ALA A 74 -2.65 -17.30 -11.02
CA ALA A 74 -3.40 -18.53 -10.76
C ALA A 74 -4.78 -18.56 -11.43
N ASN A 75 -5.40 -17.39 -11.65
CA ASN A 75 -6.69 -17.26 -12.32
C ASN A 75 -6.58 -17.03 -13.84
N GLY A 76 -5.36 -16.86 -14.37
CA GLY A 76 -5.16 -16.54 -15.79
C GLY A 76 -5.77 -15.18 -16.15
N GLU A 77 -5.59 -14.18 -15.28
CA GLU A 77 -6.06 -12.81 -15.51
C GLU A 77 -5.48 -12.25 -16.82
N THR A 78 -6.31 -11.52 -17.57
CA THR A 78 -5.94 -10.95 -18.87
C THR A 78 -6.39 -9.50 -19.05
N ASP A 79 -7.15 -8.94 -18.10
CA ASP A 79 -7.50 -7.53 -18.11
C ASP A 79 -6.25 -6.68 -17.88
N ALA A 80 -5.87 -5.90 -18.89
CA ALA A 80 -4.62 -5.15 -18.88
C ALA A 80 -4.52 -4.15 -17.71
N ASN A 81 -5.64 -3.54 -17.29
CA ASN A 81 -5.61 -2.62 -16.15
C ASN A 81 -5.42 -3.38 -14.84
N THR A 82 -6.09 -4.51 -14.67
CA THR A 82 -5.93 -5.37 -13.49
C THR A 82 -4.49 -5.86 -13.39
N CYS A 83 -3.93 -6.41 -14.48
CA CYS A 83 -2.54 -6.86 -14.54
C CYS A 83 -1.52 -5.76 -14.20
N GLN A 84 -1.74 -4.55 -14.72
CA GLN A 84 -0.78 -3.45 -14.58
C GLN A 84 -0.87 -2.70 -13.23
N TYR A 85 -2.01 -2.72 -12.55
CA TYR A 85 -2.28 -1.82 -11.41
C TYR A 85 -2.78 -2.51 -10.14
N ASN A 86 -3.08 -3.82 -10.16
CA ASN A 86 -3.41 -4.55 -8.94
C ASN A 86 -2.13 -5.06 -8.26
N ASP A 87 -1.64 -4.31 -7.29
CA ASP A 87 -0.32 -4.51 -6.68
C ASP A 87 -0.42 -4.61 -5.15
N PHE A 88 -1.33 -5.46 -4.67
CA PHE A 88 -1.65 -5.58 -3.25
C PHE A 88 -1.27 -6.94 -2.66
N ALA A 89 -0.68 -6.92 -1.47
CA ALA A 89 -0.35 -8.13 -0.72
C ALA A 89 -0.65 -7.98 0.78
N LEU A 90 -0.92 -9.11 1.44
CA LEU A 90 -1.13 -9.16 2.89
C LEU A 90 -0.07 -10.01 3.58
N VAL A 91 0.44 -9.48 4.68
CA VAL A 91 1.33 -10.18 5.60
C VAL A 91 0.57 -10.41 6.90
N ARG A 92 0.35 -11.67 7.26
CA ARG A 92 -0.21 -12.03 8.58
C ARG A 92 0.88 -11.88 9.62
N LEU A 93 0.61 -11.12 10.67
CA LEU A 93 1.53 -10.97 11.80
C LEU A 93 1.40 -12.15 12.75
N ALA A 94 2.47 -12.41 13.50
CA ALA A 94 2.41 -13.37 14.59
C ALA A 94 1.58 -12.81 15.76
N ALA A 95 0.80 -13.68 16.42
CA ALA A 95 -0.13 -13.27 17.48
C ALA A 95 0.53 -12.50 18.64
N GLY A 96 1.80 -12.81 18.95
CA GLY A 96 2.56 -12.11 19.99
C GLY A 96 2.87 -10.65 19.69
N ASP A 97 2.67 -10.19 18.45
CA ASP A 97 2.95 -8.81 18.02
C ASP A 97 1.69 -7.97 17.83
N TYR A 98 0.49 -8.51 18.05
CA TYR A 98 -0.78 -7.80 17.80
C TYR A 98 -0.94 -6.53 18.64
N ASN A 99 -0.44 -6.52 19.87
CA ASN A 99 -0.48 -5.36 20.76
C ASN A 99 0.52 -4.24 20.37
N LYS A 100 1.37 -4.47 19.38
CA LYS A 100 2.32 -3.47 18.86
C LYS A 100 1.77 -2.73 17.64
N VAL A 101 0.62 -3.17 17.14
CA VAL A 101 0.03 -2.64 15.90
C VAL A 101 -0.86 -1.46 16.22
N ASN A 102 -0.66 -0.37 15.50
CA ASN A 102 -1.59 0.76 15.48
C ASN A 102 -2.07 0.96 14.03
N PRO A 103 -3.38 0.94 13.76
CA PRO A 103 -3.93 1.20 12.43
C PRO A 103 -3.78 2.66 11.97
N SER A 104 -3.36 3.56 12.86
CA SER A 104 -3.14 4.96 12.54
C SER A 104 -1.94 5.22 11.65
N ILE A 105 -2.15 5.97 10.57
CA ILE A 105 -1.06 6.39 9.70
C ILE A 105 -0.21 7.43 10.45
N PRO A 106 1.11 7.23 10.59
CA PRO A 106 1.95 8.17 11.33
C PRO A 106 1.83 9.59 10.75
N ALA A 107 1.83 10.59 11.64
CA ALA A 107 1.58 12.01 11.37
C ALA A 107 0.15 12.40 10.90
N TRP A 108 -0.65 11.46 10.42
CA TRP A 108 -1.95 11.77 9.81
C TRP A 108 -3.17 11.22 10.56
N GLY A 109 -3.00 10.19 11.39
CA GLY A 109 -4.14 9.44 11.96
C GLY A 109 -4.89 8.65 10.88
N GLY A 110 -6.18 8.38 11.08
CA GLY A 110 -6.99 7.59 10.13
C GLY A 110 -6.42 6.18 9.87
N PRO A 111 -6.85 5.42 8.85
CA PRO A 111 -7.91 5.74 7.92
C PRO A 111 -9.28 5.72 8.61
N VAL A 112 -10.25 6.45 8.06
CA VAL A 112 -11.63 6.49 8.59
C VAL A 112 -12.62 5.62 7.81
N SER A 113 -12.23 5.19 6.60
CA SER A 113 -12.99 4.28 5.74
C SER A 113 -12.07 3.68 4.67
N VAL A 114 -12.55 2.67 3.93
CA VAL A 114 -11.89 2.14 2.72
C VAL A 114 -12.26 2.98 1.51
N GLY A 115 -11.29 3.23 0.62
CA GLY A 115 -11.47 3.82 -0.70
C GLY A 115 -11.81 5.30 -0.68
N ALA A 116 -11.72 5.94 -1.84
CA ALA A 116 -12.28 7.24 -2.14
C ALA A 116 -12.16 7.50 -3.65
N THR A 117 -13.05 8.30 -4.21
CA THR A 117 -12.78 8.90 -5.52
C THR A 117 -12.02 10.19 -5.31
N THR A 118 -10.94 10.38 -6.08
CA THR A 118 -10.22 11.67 -6.13
C THR A 118 -10.37 12.30 -7.50
N ALA A 119 -10.51 13.62 -7.51
CA ALA A 119 -10.47 14.47 -8.68
C ALA A 119 -9.11 15.18 -8.79
N LEU A 120 -8.83 15.74 -9.97
CA LEU A 120 -7.67 16.59 -10.18
C LEU A 120 -7.66 17.75 -9.17
N GLY A 121 -6.57 17.87 -8.42
CA GLY A 121 -6.37 18.92 -7.41
C GLY A 121 -6.82 18.53 -6.00
N ASP A 122 -7.43 17.35 -5.80
CA ASP A 122 -7.75 16.88 -4.45
C ASP A 122 -6.46 16.60 -3.66
N GLN A 123 -6.45 17.01 -2.39
CA GLN A 123 -5.30 16.78 -1.53
C GLN A 123 -5.22 15.30 -1.12
N VAL A 124 -3.99 14.78 -1.09
CA VAL A 124 -3.68 13.43 -0.61
C VAL A 124 -2.55 13.46 0.41
N TYR A 125 -2.54 12.46 1.30
CA TYR A 125 -1.56 12.31 2.37
C TYR A 125 -0.96 10.92 2.32
N SER A 126 0.33 10.80 2.64
CA SER A 126 1.00 9.51 2.67
C SER A 126 2.10 9.50 3.73
N TYR A 127 2.57 8.32 4.06
CA TYR A 127 3.74 8.14 4.91
C TYR A 127 4.68 7.13 4.23
N GLY A 128 5.87 7.59 3.85
CA GLY A 128 6.91 6.75 3.24
C GLY A 128 8.11 6.58 4.16
N ASN A 129 8.59 5.36 4.34
CA ASN A 129 9.64 5.05 5.32
C ASN A 129 10.87 4.39 4.70
N SER A 130 11.14 4.66 3.41
CA SER A 130 12.33 4.15 2.72
C SER A 130 13.60 4.34 3.55
N SER A 131 14.40 3.27 3.69
CA SER A 131 15.69 3.35 4.40
C SER A 131 16.69 4.28 3.71
N LEU A 132 16.48 4.60 2.42
CA LEU A 132 17.29 5.56 1.67
C LEU A 132 17.12 7.00 2.19
N ARG A 133 16.11 7.27 3.03
CA ARG A 133 15.94 8.54 3.73
C ARG A 133 16.87 8.66 4.95
N LEU A 134 17.77 7.71 5.19
CA LEU A 134 18.78 7.71 6.25
C LEU A 134 18.20 7.92 7.67
N GLY A 135 16.97 7.46 7.89
CA GLY A 135 16.27 7.60 9.18
C GLY A 135 15.74 9.01 9.47
N LEU A 136 15.72 9.92 8.49
CA LEU A 136 15.17 11.28 8.66
C LEU A 136 13.64 11.25 8.66
N SER A 137 13.05 11.02 9.84
CA SER A 137 11.59 10.90 10.01
C SER A 137 10.80 12.15 9.60
N GLN A 138 11.43 13.34 9.57
CA GLN A 138 10.76 14.56 9.06
C GLN A 138 10.43 14.48 7.57
N LEU A 139 11.08 13.59 6.81
CA LEU A 139 10.85 13.39 5.38
C LEU A 139 9.86 12.26 5.07
N SER A 140 9.31 11.62 6.10
CA SER A 140 8.40 10.48 5.95
C SER A 140 6.95 10.89 5.72
N PRO A 141 6.38 11.87 6.45
CA PRO A 141 5.07 12.42 6.11
C PRO A 141 5.13 13.11 4.74
N LYS A 142 4.18 12.75 3.86
CA LYS A 142 4.05 13.28 2.51
C LYS A 142 2.68 13.90 2.34
N THR A 143 2.65 15.03 1.65
CA THR A 143 1.44 15.66 1.13
C THR A 143 1.56 15.78 -0.38
N GLY A 144 0.41 15.81 -1.04
CA GLY A 144 0.35 15.88 -2.49
C GLY A 144 -1.02 16.23 -3.01
N TYR A 145 -1.14 16.16 -4.33
CA TYR A 145 -2.37 16.37 -5.07
C TYR A 145 -2.63 15.22 -6.02
N SER A 146 -3.89 14.81 -6.11
CA SER A 146 -4.36 13.86 -7.10
C SER A 146 -4.43 14.52 -8.48
N LEU A 147 -4.12 13.73 -9.50
CA LEU A 147 -4.36 14.02 -10.91
C LEU A 147 -5.66 13.40 -11.42
N GLY A 148 -6.39 12.71 -10.52
CA GLY A 148 -7.58 11.94 -10.82
C GLY A 148 -7.31 10.44 -10.87
N ALA A 149 -8.40 9.67 -10.98
CA ALA A 149 -8.33 8.25 -11.23
C ALA A 149 -8.04 7.96 -12.72
N ALA A 150 -7.23 6.93 -12.99
CA ALA A 150 -6.88 6.45 -14.31
C ALA A 150 -7.10 4.93 -14.42
N ALA A 151 -6.82 4.35 -15.59
CA ALA A 151 -6.91 2.90 -15.83
C ALA A 151 -8.25 2.26 -15.41
N GLY A 152 -9.37 2.91 -15.76
CA GLY A 152 -10.71 2.43 -15.38
C GLY A 152 -10.98 2.50 -13.88
N GLY A 153 -10.19 3.28 -13.12
CA GLY A 153 -10.29 3.46 -11.69
C GLY A 153 -9.33 2.58 -10.86
N TRP A 154 -8.45 1.80 -11.49
CA TRP A 154 -7.50 0.94 -10.78
C TRP A 154 -6.34 1.69 -10.13
N THR A 155 -6.04 2.90 -10.60
CA THR A 155 -4.97 3.72 -10.04
C THR A 155 -5.43 5.17 -9.86
N HIS A 156 -4.85 5.84 -8.87
CA HIS A 156 -4.86 7.28 -8.72
C HIS A 156 -3.46 7.80 -9.00
N ASP A 157 -3.32 8.67 -9.98
CA ASP A 157 -2.04 9.33 -10.22
C ASP A 157 -1.91 10.51 -9.26
N VAL A 158 -0.79 10.62 -8.55
CA VAL A 158 -0.58 11.69 -7.55
C VAL A 158 0.80 12.32 -7.67
N TYR A 159 0.88 13.63 -7.48
CA TYR A 159 2.15 14.32 -7.22
C TYR A 159 2.29 14.59 -5.74
N THR A 160 3.42 14.16 -5.17
CA THR A 160 3.80 14.47 -3.80
C THR A 160 4.90 15.52 -3.79
N VAL A 161 4.95 16.37 -2.76
CA VAL A 161 5.99 17.43 -2.63
C VAL A 161 7.39 16.85 -2.71
N THR A 162 7.58 15.66 -2.13
CA THR A 162 8.76 14.83 -2.37
C THR A 162 8.33 13.52 -3.02
N PRO A 163 8.77 13.22 -4.27
CA PRO A 163 8.42 11.98 -4.95
C PRO A 163 8.71 10.72 -4.13
N GLY A 164 8.05 9.62 -4.50
CA GLY A 164 8.42 8.28 -4.04
C GLY A 164 9.86 7.95 -4.45
N ILE A 165 10.57 7.27 -3.56
CA ILE A 165 11.88 6.68 -3.84
C ILE A 165 11.83 5.17 -3.57
N PRO A 166 12.78 4.36 -4.08
CA PRO A 166 12.80 2.93 -3.77
C PRO A 166 12.70 2.68 -2.26
N GLY A 167 11.81 1.79 -1.85
CA GLY A 167 11.44 1.54 -0.44
C GLY A 167 10.21 2.31 0.06
N ASP A 168 9.76 3.37 -0.63
CA ASP A 168 8.44 3.97 -0.37
C ASP A 168 7.30 3.12 -0.97
N SER A 169 7.61 2.18 -1.88
CA SER A 169 6.65 1.19 -2.38
C SER A 169 5.81 0.58 -1.27
N GLY A 170 4.51 0.45 -1.49
CA GLY A 170 3.54 -0.01 -0.52
C GLY A 170 3.04 1.06 0.47
N SER A 171 3.56 2.30 0.45
CA SER A 171 3.09 3.38 1.33
C SER A 171 1.57 3.57 1.25
N ALA A 172 0.92 3.74 2.40
CA ALA A 172 -0.49 4.10 2.47
C ALA A 172 -0.72 5.51 1.91
N PHE A 173 -1.77 5.67 1.12
CA PHE A 173 -2.30 6.96 0.72
C PHE A 173 -3.70 7.18 1.30
N LEU A 174 -3.92 8.35 1.88
CA LEU A 174 -5.20 8.82 2.40
C LEU A 174 -5.76 9.92 1.49
N SER A 175 -7.07 9.93 1.30
CA SER A 175 -7.79 11.03 0.65
C SER A 175 -7.84 12.28 1.54
N SER A 176 -8.40 13.38 1.00
CA SER A 176 -8.65 14.62 1.74
C SER A 176 -9.58 14.45 2.96
N THR A 177 -10.36 13.38 3.01
CA THR A 177 -11.26 13.03 4.12
C THR A 177 -10.67 12.00 5.09
N GLY A 178 -9.43 11.54 4.84
CA GLY A 178 -8.79 10.51 5.65
C GLY A 178 -9.22 9.09 5.31
N ALA A 179 -9.89 8.87 4.18
CA ALA A 179 -10.22 7.53 3.72
C ALA A 179 -8.98 6.85 3.11
N ALA A 180 -8.85 5.54 3.27
CA ALA A 180 -7.77 4.74 2.71
C ALA A 180 -7.90 4.68 1.17
N LEU A 181 -7.25 5.62 0.49
CA LEU A 181 -7.30 5.76 -0.96
C LEU A 181 -6.66 4.55 -1.64
N GLY A 182 -5.46 4.18 -1.21
CA GLY A 182 -4.67 3.23 -1.97
C GLY A 182 -3.26 2.99 -1.48
N THR A 183 -2.55 2.16 -2.24
CA THR A 183 -1.18 1.75 -1.95
C THR A 183 -0.22 2.24 -3.04
N LEU A 184 0.95 2.75 -2.64
CA LEU A 184 1.94 3.22 -3.62
C LEU A 184 2.52 2.03 -4.42
N SER A 185 2.18 1.93 -5.70
CA SER A 185 2.63 0.84 -6.57
C SER A 185 3.85 1.23 -7.40
N THR A 186 3.84 2.39 -8.04
CA THR A 186 4.91 2.79 -8.96
C THR A 186 5.26 4.28 -8.88
N VAL A 187 6.47 4.64 -9.32
CA VAL A 187 6.77 6.00 -9.77
C VAL A 187 6.51 6.01 -11.28
N ALA A 188 5.49 6.74 -11.71
CA ALA A 188 5.09 6.76 -13.10
C ALA A 188 6.12 7.53 -13.95
N ILE A 189 6.42 6.97 -15.12
CA ILE A 189 7.30 7.59 -16.12
C ILE A 189 6.45 8.36 -17.15
N LEU A 190 5.26 7.84 -17.48
CA LEU A 190 4.29 8.43 -18.41
C LEU A 190 2.86 8.16 -17.90
N PRO A 191 1.87 9.00 -18.26
CA PRO A 191 2.00 10.26 -19.01
C PRO A 191 2.48 11.44 -18.15
N PHE A 192 2.60 11.25 -16.83
CA PHE A 192 3.00 12.27 -15.86
C PHE A 192 4.35 11.88 -15.22
N PRO A 193 5.50 12.28 -15.81
CA PRO A 193 6.80 11.94 -15.27
C PRO A 193 6.94 12.37 -13.80
N ALA A 194 7.43 11.47 -12.95
CA ALA A 194 7.61 11.67 -11.51
C ALA A 194 6.31 11.79 -10.70
N SER A 195 5.15 11.53 -11.30
CA SER A 195 3.96 11.21 -10.50
C SER A 195 4.12 9.81 -9.88
N ASN A 196 3.23 9.49 -8.95
CA ASN A 196 3.18 8.22 -8.27
C ASN A 196 1.86 7.55 -8.64
N GLY A 197 1.91 6.28 -9.05
CA GLY A 197 0.73 5.46 -9.27
C GLY A 197 0.32 4.82 -7.95
N VAL A 198 -0.92 5.07 -7.52
CA VAL A 198 -1.49 4.57 -6.28
C VAL A 198 -2.64 3.61 -6.61
N GLY A 199 -2.46 2.32 -6.37
CA GLY A 199 -3.52 1.32 -6.60
C GLY A 199 -4.76 1.62 -5.76
N ASP A 200 -5.96 1.51 -6.34
CA ASP A 200 -7.22 1.77 -5.63
C ASP A 200 -7.51 0.62 -4.64
N LEU A 201 -7.41 0.91 -3.34
CA LEU A 201 -7.54 -0.11 -2.30
C LEU A 201 -8.92 -0.79 -2.33
N GLY A 202 -9.97 -0.04 -2.67
CA GLY A 202 -11.33 -0.59 -2.75
C GLY A 202 -11.42 -1.69 -3.82
N ARG A 203 -10.80 -1.47 -4.97
CA ARG A 203 -10.71 -2.44 -6.07
C ARG A 203 -9.79 -3.60 -5.75
N GLU A 204 -8.62 -3.34 -5.20
CA GLU A 204 -7.66 -4.38 -4.78
C GLU A 204 -8.31 -5.35 -3.79
N LEU A 205 -8.99 -4.83 -2.77
CA LEU A 205 -9.72 -5.65 -1.80
C LEU A 205 -10.90 -6.38 -2.44
N SER A 206 -11.65 -5.72 -3.34
CA SER A 206 -12.76 -6.36 -4.06
C SER A 206 -12.27 -7.53 -4.91
N TYR A 207 -11.13 -7.37 -5.61
CA TYR A 207 -10.50 -8.40 -6.41
C TYR A 207 -10.03 -9.57 -5.56
N MET A 208 -9.33 -9.28 -4.46
CA MET A 208 -8.92 -10.30 -3.48
C MET A 208 -10.11 -11.14 -3.02
N LEU A 209 -11.20 -10.49 -2.60
CA LEU A 209 -12.37 -11.17 -2.08
C LEU A 209 -13.09 -12.00 -3.15
N SER A 210 -13.17 -11.52 -4.40
CA SER A 210 -13.84 -12.24 -5.48
C SER A 210 -13.02 -13.42 -6.04
N HIS A 211 -11.72 -13.47 -5.79
CA HIS A 211 -10.80 -14.52 -6.28
C HIS A 211 -10.28 -15.44 -5.18
N GLY A 212 -11.05 -15.62 -4.11
CA GLY A 212 -10.75 -16.59 -3.05
C GLY A 212 -9.64 -16.19 -2.09
N GLY A 213 -9.27 -14.90 -2.07
CA GLY A 213 -8.36 -14.34 -1.09
C GLY A 213 -8.97 -14.27 0.33
N PRO A 214 -8.16 -13.91 1.33
CA PRO A 214 -8.61 -13.88 2.72
C PRO A 214 -9.71 -12.84 2.93
N SER A 215 -10.75 -13.22 3.68
CA SER A 215 -11.80 -12.29 4.11
C SER A 215 -11.32 -11.41 5.26
N VAL A 216 -10.87 -10.21 4.93
CA VAL A 216 -10.37 -9.22 5.90
C VAL A 216 -11.17 -7.93 5.86
N GLN A 217 -11.08 -7.16 6.94
CA GLN A 217 -11.63 -5.82 7.10
C GLN A 217 -10.50 -4.84 7.39
N LEU A 218 -10.59 -3.63 6.83
CA LEU A 218 -9.67 -2.54 7.17
C LEU A 218 -9.88 -2.15 8.64
N ALA A 219 -8.79 -2.11 9.42
CA ALA A 219 -8.80 -1.51 10.74
C ALA A 219 -8.81 0.02 10.61
N LEU A 220 -9.78 0.67 11.24
CA LEU A 220 -9.83 2.13 11.29
C LEU A 220 -8.81 2.68 12.27
N GLY A 221 -8.31 3.88 11.99
CA GLY A 221 -7.35 4.58 12.85
C GLY A 221 -7.84 4.74 14.29
N THR A 222 -6.92 4.61 15.25
CA THR A 222 -7.18 4.90 16.66
C THR A 222 -6.99 6.38 17.00
N GLU A 223 -6.13 7.05 16.25
CA GLU A 223 -5.96 8.50 16.24
C GLU A 223 -6.84 9.16 15.16
N PRO A 224 -7.54 10.27 15.48
CA PRO A 224 -8.33 11.02 14.50
C PRO A 224 -7.51 11.44 13.29
N PHE A 225 -8.12 11.46 12.12
CA PHE A 225 -7.47 12.01 10.93
C PHE A 225 -7.27 13.53 11.07
N VAL A 226 -6.04 14.00 10.86
CA VAL A 226 -5.65 15.42 11.04
C VAL A 226 -5.16 16.08 9.74
N GLY A 227 -5.50 15.53 8.58
CA GLY A 227 -5.19 16.17 7.30
C GLY A 227 -5.88 17.54 7.12
N GLY A 228 -5.21 18.43 6.39
CA GLY A 228 -5.71 19.73 5.94
C GLY A 228 -4.58 20.76 5.81
N LEU A 229 -4.92 22.00 5.45
CA LEU A 229 -3.98 23.15 5.47
C LEU A 229 -3.39 23.43 6.87
N GLY A 230 -3.91 22.79 7.93
CA GLY A 230 -3.48 22.95 9.32
C GLY A 230 -2.48 21.89 9.84
N GLY A 231 -2.12 20.88 9.04
CA GLY A 231 -1.21 19.79 9.46
C GLY A 231 0.28 20.17 9.50
N LEU A 232 0.61 21.46 9.37
CA LEU A 232 1.97 22.00 9.44
C LEU A 232 2.27 22.71 10.78
N LEU A 233 1.48 22.47 11.83
CA LEU A 233 1.84 23.01 13.14
C LEU A 233 2.88 22.11 13.82
N PRO A 234 4.02 22.68 14.26
CA PRO A 234 5.19 21.96 14.78
C PRO A 234 4.93 21.27 16.12
#